data_AF-A0A2M8DDI9-F1
#
_entry.id   AF-A0A2M8DDI9-F1
#
_cell.length_a   1.000
_cell.length_b   1.000
_cell.length_c   1.000
_cell.angle_alpha   90.00
_cell.angle_beta   90.00
_cell.angle_gamma   90.00
#
_symmetry.space_group_name_H-M   'P 1'
#
loop_
_entity.id
_entity.type
_entity.pdbx_description
1 polymer ?
#
loop_
_entity_poly.entity_id
_entity_poly.type
_entity_poly.pdbx_seq_one_letter_code
_entity_poly.pdbx_strand_id
1 'polypeptide(L)'
;GKDIKEWEEWYIKKYPDALSIAAIKITEMIKNLKDSIIKINKEIINEWLKDLVIVKTFIGLKFQEAILKKGAEIVKKNYRLSNPSEESKGIDGFIGGIPVSIKPITYKAKKGLNEEINAVIVYYEKLKDGIEIDFSELVKKE
;
A
#
# COMPACT_ATOMS: atom_id res chain seq x y z
N GLY A 1 -26.64 30.37 -8.86
CA GLY A 1 -26.09 29.21 -8.14
C GLY A 1 -27.01 28.69 -7.03
N LYS A 2 -28.29 29.10 -7.04
CA LYS A 2 -29.34 28.42 -6.25
C LYS A 2 -30.05 27.34 -7.09
N ASP A 3 -29.88 27.41 -8.41
CA ASP A 3 -30.34 26.43 -9.39
C ASP A 3 -29.20 25.97 -10.32
N ILE A 4 -29.33 24.77 -10.89
CA ILE A 4 -28.34 24.16 -11.79
C ILE A 4 -28.17 24.95 -13.09
N LYS A 5 -29.26 25.50 -13.65
CA LYS A 5 -29.19 26.26 -14.91
C LYS A 5 -28.44 27.57 -14.72
N GLU A 6 -28.72 28.28 -13.64
CA GLU A 6 -27.99 29.52 -13.30
C GLU A 6 -26.49 29.28 -13.13
N TRP A 7 -26.11 28.12 -12.58
CA TRP A 7 -24.71 27.76 -12.40
C TRP A 7 -24.05 27.42 -13.73
N GLU A 8 -24.72 26.64 -14.57
CA GLU A 8 -24.24 26.28 -15.91
C GLU A 8 -24.05 27.52 -16.80
N GLU A 9 -25.04 28.41 -16.84
CA GLU A 9 -24.95 29.67 -17.59
C GLU A 9 -23.79 30.55 -17.12
N TRP A 10 -23.62 30.69 -15.80
CA TRP A 10 -22.50 31.44 -15.23
C TRP A 10 -21.15 30.80 -15.59
N TYR A 11 -21.06 29.46 -15.52
CA TYR A 11 -19.83 28.72 -15.80
C TYR A 11 -19.44 28.83 -17.26
N ILE A 12 -20.37 28.58 -18.19
CA ILE A 12 -20.13 28.68 -19.64
C ILE A 12 -19.77 30.12 -20.02
N LYS A 13 -20.44 31.13 -19.45
CA LYS A 13 -20.09 32.54 -19.72
C LYS A 13 -18.69 32.90 -19.23
N LYS A 14 -18.29 32.39 -18.06
CA LYS A 14 -16.98 32.67 -17.47
C LYS A 14 -15.84 31.88 -18.12
N TYR A 15 -16.14 30.67 -18.61
CA TYR A 15 -15.18 29.73 -19.17
C TYR A 15 -15.72 29.09 -20.48
N PRO A 16 -15.86 29.88 -21.57
CA PRO A 16 -16.58 29.46 -22.78
C PRO A 16 -16.01 28.19 -23.43
N ASP A 17 -14.69 28.02 -23.36
CA ASP A 17 -14.00 26.89 -24.00
C ASP A 17 -13.62 25.76 -23.04
N ALA A 18 -13.85 25.91 -21.72
CA ALA A 18 -13.29 24.98 -20.74
C ALA A 18 -13.79 23.54 -20.92
N LEU A 19 -15.05 23.36 -21.29
CA LEU A 19 -15.61 22.03 -21.56
C LEU A 19 -15.04 21.43 -22.84
N SER A 20 -14.87 22.23 -23.89
CA SER A 20 -14.26 21.80 -25.16
C SER A 20 -12.80 21.40 -24.96
N ILE A 21 -12.02 22.24 -24.27
CA ILE A 21 -10.62 21.96 -23.94
C ILE A 21 -10.50 20.70 -23.06
N ALA A 22 -11.39 20.54 -22.07
CA ALA A 22 -11.42 19.32 -21.25
C ALA A 22 -11.75 18.08 -22.10
N ALA A 23 -12.72 18.17 -23.02
CA ALA A 23 -13.07 17.08 -23.91
C ALA A 23 -11.91 16.68 -24.83
N ILE A 24 -11.16 17.66 -25.37
CA ILE A 24 -9.95 17.42 -26.18
C ILE A 24 -8.90 16.66 -25.36
N LYS A 25 -8.58 17.16 -24.15
CA LYS A 25 -7.60 16.51 -23.26
C LYS A 25 -7.99 15.09 -22.88
N ILE A 26 -9.26 14.86 -22.57
CA ILE A 26 -9.76 13.52 -22.24
C ILE A 26 -9.66 12.60 -23.46
N THR A 27 -10.00 13.11 -24.65
CA THR A 27 -9.90 12.34 -25.90
C THR A 27 -8.47 11.92 -26.19
N GLU A 28 -7.50 12.84 -26.01
CA GLU A 28 -6.07 12.55 -26.16
C GLU A 28 -5.61 11.49 -25.14
N MET A 29 -6.04 11.58 -23.87
CA MET A 29 -5.71 10.59 -22.85
C MET A 29 -6.29 9.22 -23.16
N ILE A 30 -7.52 9.14 -23.68
CA ILE A 30 -8.14 7.89 -24.12
C ILE A 30 -7.34 7.28 -25.28
N LYS A 31 -6.89 8.09 -26.23
CA LYS A 31 -6.02 7.62 -27.33
C LYS A 31 -4.71 7.07 -26.79
N ASN A 32 -4.04 7.79 -25.89
CA ASN A 32 -2.80 7.33 -25.26
C ASN A 32 -2.99 6.01 -24.51
N LEU A 33 -4.12 5.85 -23.82
CA LEU A 33 -4.47 4.60 -23.14
C LEU A 33 -4.65 3.46 -24.15
N LYS A 34 -5.41 3.69 -25.23
CA LYS A 34 -5.61 2.70 -26.30
C LYS A 34 -4.27 2.26 -26.91
N ASP A 35 -3.42 3.21 -27.24
CA ASP A 35 -2.09 2.95 -27.81
C ASP A 35 -1.17 2.20 -26.83
N SER A 36 -1.35 2.42 -25.53
CA SER A 36 -0.63 1.69 -24.48
C SER A 36 -1.14 0.27 -24.29
N ILE A 37 -2.46 0.06 -24.32
CA ILE A 37 -3.08 -1.27 -24.19
C ILE A 37 -2.58 -2.21 -25.28
N ILE A 38 -2.46 -1.73 -26.52
CA ILE A 38 -2.00 -2.54 -27.66
C ILE A 38 -0.55 -3.01 -27.48
N LYS A 39 0.25 -2.30 -26.68
CA LYS A 39 1.64 -2.68 -26.38
C LYS A 39 1.74 -3.77 -25.31
N ILE A 40 0.66 -4.06 -24.59
CA ILE A 40 0.65 -5.11 -23.56
C ILE A 40 0.54 -6.47 -24.25
N ASN A 41 1.58 -7.28 -24.12
CA ASN A 41 1.63 -8.64 -24.62
C ASN A 41 1.77 -9.64 -23.46
N LYS A 42 1.72 -10.94 -23.79
CA LYS A 42 1.78 -12.03 -22.81
C LYS A 42 3.11 -12.01 -22.04
N GLU A 43 4.19 -11.61 -22.68
CA GLU A 43 5.53 -11.53 -22.09
C GLU A 43 5.56 -10.47 -20.97
N ILE A 44 5.08 -9.25 -21.25
CA ILE A 44 4.94 -8.18 -20.24
C ILE A 44 4.05 -8.62 -19.08
N ILE A 45 2.94 -9.31 -19.39
CA ILE A 45 2.04 -9.83 -18.35
C ILE A 45 2.75 -10.87 -17.48
N ASN A 46 3.53 -11.78 -18.07
CA ASN A 46 4.28 -12.79 -17.32
C ASN A 46 5.38 -12.17 -16.46
N GLU A 47 6.10 -11.17 -16.97
CA GLU A 47 7.09 -10.42 -16.20
C GLU A 47 6.44 -9.70 -15.02
N TRP A 48 5.31 -9.04 -15.26
CA TRP A 48 4.53 -8.38 -14.22
C TRP A 48 4.02 -9.38 -13.17
N LEU A 49 3.53 -10.55 -13.57
CA LEU A 49 3.11 -11.60 -12.65
C LEU A 49 4.28 -12.13 -11.82
N LYS A 50 5.45 -12.33 -12.43
CA LYS A 50 6.66 -12.75 -11.72
C LYS A 50 7.08 -11.70 -10.68
N ASP A 51 7.07 -10.42 -11.05
CA ASP A 51 7.36 -9.34 -10.11
C ASP A 51 6.32 -9.30 -8.96
N LEU A 52 5.03 -9.34 -9.32
CA LEU A 52 3.93 -9.23 -8.37
C LEU A 52 3.84 -10.40 -7.39
N VAL A 53 4.02 -11.63 -7.87
CA VAL A 53 3.77 -12.85 -7.09
C VAL A 53 5.05 -13.44 -6.50
N ILE A 54 6.16 -13.44 -7.26
CA ILE A 54 7.40 -14.09 -6.79
C ILE A 54 8.29 -13.08 -6.09
N VAL A 55 8.63 -11.98 -6.77
CA VAL A 55 9.61 -11.00 -6.27
C VAL A 55 9.04 -10.26 -5.07
N LYS A 56 7.84 -9.68 -5.18
CA LYS A 56 7.22 -8.93 -4.06
C LYS A 56 6.93 -9.80 -2.85
N THR A 57 6.51 -11.05 -3.05
CA THR A 57 6.30 -11.99 -1.94
C THR A 57 7.62 -12.33 -1.26
N PHE A 58 8.66 -12.70 -2.01
CA PHE A 58 9.96 -13.04 -1.44
C PHE A 58 10.59 -11.86 -0.69
N ILE A 59 10.55 -10.67 -1.29
CA ILE A 59 11.03 -9.44 -0.64
C ILE A 59 10.21 -9.17 0.61
N GLY A 60 8.87 -9.28 0.54
CA GLY A 60 7.98 -9.13 1.70
C GLY A 60 8.34 -10.06 2.85
N LEU A 61 8.53 -11.36 2.56
CA LEU A 61 8.93 -12.36 3.55
C LEU A 61 10.28 -12.05 4.18
N LYS A 62 11.29 -11.69 3.37
CA LYS A 62 12.61 -11.31 3.88
C LYS A 62 12.59 -10.03 4.70
N PHE A 63 11.71 -9.11 4.33
CA PHE A 63 11.52 -7.87 5.05
C PHE A 63 10.86 -8.08 6.41
N GLN A 64 9.79 -8.88 6.47
CA GLN A 64 9.14 -9.30 7.71
C GLN A 64 10.14 -9.99 8.64
N GLU A 65 10.92 -10.95 8.11
CA GLU A 65 11.94 -11.68 8.87
C GLU A 65 12.99 -10.74 9.48
N ALA A 66 13.52 -9.78 8.70
CA ALA A 66 14.51 -8.82 9.17
C ALA A 66 13.97 -7.91 10.28
N ILE A 67 12.73 -7.42 10.14
CA ILE A 67 12.07 -6.58 11.14
C ILE A 67 11.84 -7.36 12.43
N LEU A 68 11.31 -8.58 12.35
CA LEU A 68 11.07 -9.44 13.52
C LEU A 68 12.37 -9.72 14.26
N LYS A 69 13.42 -10.10 13.52
CA LYS A 69 14.75 -10.32 14.08
C LYS A 69 15.27 -9.08 14.79
N LYS A 70 15.18 -7.90 14.16
CA LYS A 70 15.67 -6.66 14.75
C LYS A 70 14.89 -6.25 15.99
N GLY A 71 13.56 -6.37 15.96
CA GLY A 71 12.71 -6.11 17.12
C GLY A 71 13.05 -7.04 18.28
N ALA A 72 13.27 -8.32 18.00
CA ALA A 72 13.63 -9.32 18.99
C ALA A 72 15.02 -9.09 19.62
N GLU A 73 16.00 -8.63 18.83
CA GLU A 73 17.30 -8.17 19.34
C GLU A 73 17.15 -6.99 20.32
N ILE A 74 16.30 -6.00 20.00
CA ILE A 74 16.06 -4.82 20.83
C ILE A 74 15.46 -5.21 22.18
N VAL A 75 14.47 -6.10 22.20
CA VAL A 75 13.79 -6.56 23.42
C VAL A 75 14.47 -7.78 24.07
N LYS A 76 15.61 -8.23 23.53
CA LYS A 76 16.38 -9.41 24.00
C LYS A 76 15.53 -10.69 24.14
N LYS A 77 14.63 -10.94 23.19
CA LYS A 77 13.80 -12.15 23.14
C LYS A 77 14.04 -12.92 21.84
N ASN A 78 13.49 -14.13 21.76
CA ASN A 78 13.51 -14.91 20.52
C ASN A 78 12.40 -14.44 19.55
N TYR A 79 12.54 -14.73 18.27
CA TYR A 79 11.48 -14.53 17.27
C TYR A 79 11.16 -15.81 16.51
N ARG A 80 9.97 -15.84 15.90
CA ARG A 80 9.63 -16.82 14.86
C ARG A 80 8.73 -16.20 13.81
N LEU A 81 8.77 -16.74 12.59
CA LEU A 81 7.81 -16.43 11.55
C LEU A 81 6.44 -17.06 11.84
N SER A 82 5.40 -16.47 11.27
CA SER A 82 4.06 -17.05 11.25
C SER A 82 3.98 -18.23 10.29
N ASN A 83 3.07 -19.16 10.59
CA ASN A 83 2.61 -20.15 9.61
C ASN A 83 1.44 -19.57 8.77
N PRO A 84 1.03 -20.23 7.66
CA PRO A 84 -0.03 -19.70 6.80
C PRO A 84 -1.37 -19.41 7.48
N SER A 85 -1.74 -20.19 8.50
CA SER A 85 -2.98 -19.98 9.28
C SER A 85 -2.88 -18.73 10.15
N GLU A 86 -1.70 -18.44 10.71
CA GLU A 86 -1.44 -17.23 11.50
C GLU A 86 -1.35 -15.99 10.59
N GLU A 87 -0.70 -16.10 9.44
CA GLU A 87 -0.58 -15.02 8.45
C GLU A 87 -1.94 -14.60 7.89
N SER A 88 -2.85 -15.56 7.66
CA SER A 88 -4.23 -15.26 7.25
C SER A 88 -5.03 -14.45 8.28
N LYS A 89 -4.58 -14.40 9.54
CA LYS A 89 -5.16 -13.57 10.62
C LYS A 89 -4.44 -12.22 10.78
N GLY A 90 -3.52 -11.90 9.86
CA GLY A 90 -2.72 -10.68 9.88
C GLY A 90 -1.52 -10.71 10.81
N ILE A 91 -1.12 -11.88 11.33
CA ILE A 91 0.07 -12.03 12.18
C ILE A 91 1.26 -12.36 11.28
N ASP A 92 2.27 -11.50 11.22
CA ASP A 92 3.47 -11.72 10.39
C ASP A 92 4.56 -12.51 11.13
N GLY A 93 4.55 -12.46 12.46
CA GLY A 93 5.37 -13.34 13.29
C GLY A 93 5.21 -13.05 14.77
N PHE A 94 6.13 -13.59 15.56
CA PHE A 94 6.10 -13.48 17.01
C PHE A 94 7.45 -13.03 17.53
N ILE A 95 7.43 -12.14 18.53
CA ILE A 95 8.61 -11.73 19.28
C ILE A 95 8.35 -12.03 20.75
N GLY A 96 9.12 -12.95 21.33
CA GLY A 96 8.94 -13.36 22.73
C GLY A 96 7.58 -13.98 23.03
N GLY A 97 6.91 -14.56 22.04
CA GLY A 97 5.55 -15.10 22.16
C GLY A 97 4.44 -14.07 21.93
N ILE A 98 4.76 -12.78 21.77
CA ILE A 98 3.79 -11.74 21.43
C ILE A 98 3.55 -11.73 19.92
N PRO A 99 2.29 -11.83 19.43
CA PRO A 99 2.00 -11.75 18.00
C PRO A 99 2.25 -10.32 17.49
N VAL A 100 2.91 -10.22 16.34
CA VAL A 100 3.30 -8.97 15.69
C VAL A 100 2.76 -8.94 14.26
N SER A 101 2.21 -7.79 13.89
CA SER A 101 1.81 -7.45 12.53
C SER A 101 2.67 -6.31 12.01
N ILE A 102 3.28 -6.43 10.84
CA ILE A 102 4.20 -5.46 10.25
C ILE A 102 3.50 -4.77 9.10
N LYS A 103 3.29 -3.45 9.23
CA LYS A 103 2.54 -2.68 8.23
C LYS A 103 3.32 -1.44 7.80
N PRO A 104 3.24 -1.03 6.52
CA PRO A 104 3.79 0.26 6.12
C PRO A 104 2.99 1.38 6.80
N ILE A 105 3.62 2.53 7.05
CA ILE A 105 2.97 3.69 7.68
C ILE A 105 1.74 4.17 6.90
N THR A 106 1.72 3.97 5.58
CA THR A 106 0.56 4.27 4.71
C THR A 106 -0.68 3.46 5.04
N TYR A 107 -0.55 2.34 5.77
CA TYR A 107 -1.68 1.59 6.30
C TYR A 107 -2.49 2.41 7.32
N LYS A 108 -1.85 3.29 8.11
CA LYS A 108 -2.56 4.18 9.07
C LYS A 108 -3.56 5.11 8.37
N ALA A 109 -3.29 5.49 7.12
CA ALA A 109 -4.17 6.37 6.35
C ALA A 109 -5.41 5.64 5.79
N LYS A 110 -5.40 4.30 5.76
CA LYS A 110 -6.51 3.49 5.25
C LYS A 110 -7.56 3.26 6.34
N LYS A 111 -8.27 4.33 6.73
CA LYS A 111 -9.34 4.33 7.75
C LYS A 111 -10.56 3.43 7.45
N GLY A 112 -10.61 2.77 6.30
CA GLY A 112 -11.74 1.93 5.85
C GLY A 112 -11.48 0.42 5.86
N LEU A 113 -10.35 -0.04 6.40
CA LEU A 113 -10.07 -1.48 6.52
C LEU A 113 -10.73 -2.01 7.81
N ASN A 114 -11.80 -2.80 7.66
CA ASN A 114 -12.45 -3.55 8.74
C ASN A 114 -11.64 -4.80 9.11
N GLU A 115 -10.34 -4.65 9.37
CA GLU A 115 -9.48 -5.75 9.83
C GLU A 115 -9.27 -5.62 11.34
N GLU A 116 -9.86 -6.54 12.12
CA GLU A 116 -9.50 -6.69 13.53
C GLU A 116 -8.22 -7.53 13.63
N ILE A 117 -7.08 -6.85 13.77
CA ILE A 117 -5.78 -7.50 13.93
C ILE A 117 -5.47 -7.62 15.43
N ASN A 118 -5.62 -8.84 15.95
CA ASN A 118 -5.26 -9.18 17.34
C ASN A 118 -3.74 -9.40 17.51
N ALA A 119 -2.93 -8.40 17.12
CA ALA A 119 -1.47 -8.41 17.21
C ALA A 119 -0.91 -6.99 17.47
N VAL A 120 0.32 -6.90 17.98
CA VAL A 120 1.03 -5.63 18.08
C VAL A 120 1.42 -5.16 16.67
N ILE A 121 0.99 -3.97 16.28
CA ILE A 121 1.33 -3.43 14.95
C ILE A 121 2.65 -2.68 15.03
N VAL A 122 3.65 -3.16 14.31
CA VAL A 122 4.92 -2.49 14.07
C VAL A 122 4.84 -1.78 12.72
N TYR A 123 5.08 -0.48 12.73
CA TYR A 123 5.03 0.32 11.51
C TYR A 123 6.41 0.51 10.92
N TYR A 124 6.50 0.48 9.60
CA TYR A 124 7.72 0.83 8.88
C TYR A 124 7.47 1.89 7.80
N GLU A 125 8.50 2.67 7.50
CA GLU A 125 8.56 3.61 6.40
C GLU A 125 9.75 3.28 5.51
N LYS A 126 9.53 3.22 4.19
CA LYS A 126 10.60 3.03 3.21
C LYS A 126 11.17 4.39 2.86
N LEU A 127 12.45 4.58 3.16
CA LEU A 127 13.22 5.75 2.78
C LEU A 127 13.99 5.45 1.48
N LYS A 128 14.61 6.47 0.87
CA LYS A 128 15.42 6.28 -0.36
C LYS A 128 16.60 5.32 -0.12
N ASP A 129 17.25 5.42 1.03
CA ASP A 129 18.50 4.71 1.35
C ASP A 129 18.35 3.73 2.53
N GLY A 130 17.13 3.37 2.91
CA GLY A 130 16.90 2.50 4.06
C GLY A 130 15.46 2.40 4.48
N ILE A 131 15.25 1.94 5.71
CA ILE A 131 13.93 1.78 6.31
C ILE A 131 13.95 2.32 7.74
N GLU A 132 12.89 3.01 8.10
CA GLU A 132 12.63 3.41 9.48
C GLU A 132 11.53 2.51 10.05
N ILE A 133 11.71 2.05 11.28
CA ILE A 133 10.80 1.09 11.92
C ILE A 133 10.49 1.56 13.34
N ASP A 134 9.22 1.62 13.68
CA ASP A 134 8.72 1.99 15.00
C ASP A 134 8.42 0.74 15.84
N PHE A 135 9.30 0.45 16.80
CA PHE A 135 9.15 -0.65 17.76
C PHE A 135 8.57 -0.22 19.12
N SER A 136 8.08 1.01 19.26
CA SER A 136 7.66 1.59 20.55
C SER A 136 6.58 0.75 21.24
N GLU A 137 5.66 0.15 20.47
CA GLU A 137 4.56 -0.66 21.00
C GLU A 137 5.00 -2.04 21.54
N LEU A 138 6.18 -2.53 21.14
CA LEU A 138 6.75 -3.76 21.72
C LEU A 138 7.36 -3.50 23.10
N VAL A 139 8.02 -2.36 23.28
CA VAL A 139 8.70 -1.99 24.54
C VAL A 139 7.71 -1.67 25.65
N LYS A 140 6.54 -1.11 25.33
CA LYS A 140 5.49 -0.78 26.31
C LYS A 140 4.80 -2.01 26.93
N LYS A 141 4.97 -3.21 26.35
CA LYS A 141 4.31 -4.46 26.79
C LYS A 141 5.22 -5.36 27.63
N GLU A 142 6.41 -4.90 27.99
CA GLU A 142 7.25 -5.53 29.03
C GLU A 142 6.89 -5.01 30.42
#